data_AF-A0A093ZMC2-F1
#
_entry.id   AF-A0A093ZMC2-F1
#
_cell.length_a   1.000
_cell.length_b   1.000
_cell.length_c   1.000
_cell.angle_alpha   90.00
_cell.angle_beta   90.00
_cell.angle_gamma   90.00
#
_symmetry.space_group_name_H-M   'P 1'
#
loop_
_entity.id
_entity.type
_entity.pdbx_description
1 polymer ?
#
loop_
_entity_poly.entity_id
_entity_poly.type
_entity_poly.pdbx_seq_one_letter_code
_entity_poly.pdbx_strand_id
1 'polypeptide(L)'
;MNYYVTPAVLFGFVFASLFSNVSAGGIIFADLPLVPNYAKSHGILMGLAFVVVLPGGAILMRLMSSKGKTAVWVHVGIQLVGWVLMISGLAMGVKVGKILDRLENNAHTILGTVVVALLLLQPVFGYLHHRRFMTTQKRGKMTLFHVWYGRILILLGMLNGGFGLKLAANSTGGNIAYAVVAGVIGATYLGVMIHFEITGRVLLGISKRDKDSPYYNGANSGISPSLGSGYAISPTRILLVVDVQRSLMDPPNPVPGATKILRNLEAALARERAASPPTKVIWIRHGEDDDPDFAPNTTPWEIVQTELFRIQENEVVVDKTTPNSFHKTSLASHIETAGFDAKSLQLVIMGLQSDYCIQATARGAIARYPSARVSLVHGAHGTYDDEKNGRSAEEVSEQIERDLRDEGVLIEYIN
;
A
#
# COMPACT_ATOMS: atom_id res chain seq x y z
N MET A 1 25.54 25.90 6.21
CA MET A 1 24.78 25.18 7.25
C MET A 1 23.30 25.28 6.91
N ASN A 2 22.72 24.24 6.32
CA ASN A 2 21.28 24.21 6.04
C ASN A 2 20.58 23.57 7.24
N TYR A 3 19.86 24.37 8.02
CA TYR A 3 19.02 23.89 9.11
C TYR A 3 17.75 23.28 8.52
N TYR A 4 17.74 21.96 8.33
CA TYR A 4 16.51 21.24 8.05
C TYR A 4 15.68 21.15 9.34
N VAL A 5 14.65 22.00 9.44
CA VAL A 5 13.61 21.82 10.46
C VAL A 5 12.78 20.62 10.02
N THR A 6 12.89 19.51 10.73
CA THR A 6 12.06 18.35 10.44
C THR A 6 10.59 18.70 10.74
N PRO A 7 9.62 18.16 9.98
CA PRO A 7 8.20 18.40 10.23
C PRO A 7 7.79 18.11 11.68
N ALA A 8 8.47 17.19 12.36
CA ALA A 8 8.28 16.84 13.76
C ALA A 8 8.71 17.96 14.75
N VAL A 9 9.78 18.70 14.45
CA VAL A 9 10.25 19.83 15.26
C VAL A 9 9.34 21.05 15.07
N LEU A 10 8.88 21.30 13.84
CA LEU A 10 7.82 22.26 13.57
C LEU A 10 6.53 21.88 14.33
N PHE A 11 6.22 20.58 14.40
CA PHE A 11 5.07 20.03 15.13
C PHE A 11 5.12 20.32 16.63
N GLY A 12 6.28 20.14 17.28
CA GLY A 12 6.44 20.39 18.72
C GLY A 12 6.31 21.87 19.07
N PHE A 13 6.85 22.77 18.25
CA PHE A 13 6.77 24.22 18.47
C PHE A 13 5.35 24.78 18.29
N VAL A 14 4.61 24.31 17.28
CA VAL A 14 3.21 24.72 17.07
C VAL A 14 2.30 24.17 18.17
N PHE A 15 2.53 22.93 18.62
CA PHE A 15 1.77 22.32 19.71
C PHE A 15 1.95 23.08 21.04
N ALA A 16 3.19 23.43 21.39
CA ALA A 16 3.49 24.20 22.60
C ALA A 16 2.93 25.64 22.56
N SER A 17 2.93 26.30 21.40
CA SER A 17 2.42 27.67 21.26
C SER A 17 0.89 27.77 21.21
N LEU A 18 0.21 26.72 20.75
CA LEU A 18 -1.26 26.67 20.75
C LEU A 18 -1.83 26.55 22.16
N PHE A 19 -1.24 25.71 23.01
CA PHE A 19 -1.72 25.51 24.38
C PHE A 19 -1.36 26.66 25.32
N SER A 20 -0.22 27.33 25.11
CA SER A 20 0.18 28.49 25.91
C SER A 20 -0.68 29.72 25.66
N ASN A 21 -1.18 29.92 24.43
CA ASN A 21 -2.09 31.02 24.11
C ASN A 21 -3.56 30.73 24.46
N VAL A 22 -3.95 29.46 24.57
CA VAL A 22 -5.30 29.08 25.00
C VAL A 22 -5.47 29.19 26.52
N SER A 23 -4.41 29.06 27.31
CA SER A 23 -4.48 29.26 28.77
C SER A 23 -4.41 30.74 29.20
N ALA A 24 -3.84 31.61 28.37
CA ALA A 24 -3.71 33.05 28.65
C ALA A 24 -4.96 33.84 28.22
N GLY A 25 -5.99 33.86 29.06
CA GLY A 25 -7.12 34.77 28.87
C GLY A 25 -8.21 34.54 29.90
N GLY A 26 -8.26 35.42 30.91
CA GLY A 26 -9.37 35.52 31.85
C GLY A 26 -10.69 35.83 31.14
N ILE A 27 -11.81 35.69 31.85
CA ILE A 27 -13.16 35.90 31.32
C ILE A 27 -13.26 37.32 30.73
N ILE A 28 -13.36 37.44 29.40
CA ILE A 28 -13.53 38.73 28.73
C ILE A 28 -15.03 39.01 28.63
N PHE A 29 -15.60 39.65 29.65
CA PHE A 29 -17.01 40.06 29.66
C PHE A 29 -17.39 40.95 28.45
N ALA A 30 -16.41 41.63 27.84
CA ALA A 30 -16.62 42.43 26.63
C ALA A 30 -17.02 41.62 25.38
N ASP A 31 -16.71 40.32 25.35
CA ASP A 31 -16.98 39.46 24.19
C ASP A 31 -18.35 38.75 24.24
N LEU A 32 -19.14 38.97 25.30
CA LEU A 32 -20.47 38.36 25.48
C LEU A 32 -21.41 38.59 24.27
N PRO A 33 -21.48 39.78 23.66
CA PRO A 33 -22.32 40.02 22.48
C PRO A 33 -21.86 39.25 21.23
N LEU A 34 -20.58 38.82 21.18
CA LEU A 34 -19.99 38.12 20.05
C LEU A 34 -20.19 36.60 20.11
N VAL A 35 -20.67 36.07 21.24
CA VAL A 35 -20.91 34.63 21.44
C VAL A 35 -21.72 33.99 20.32
N PRO A 36 -22.82 34.58 19.81
CA PRO A 36 -23.58 33.99 18.70
C PRO A 36 -22.74 33.84 17.42
N ASN A 37 -21.89 34.83 17.14
CA ASN A 37 -21.01 34.79 15.97
C ASN A 37 -19.91 33.73 16.12
N TYR A 38 -19.30 33.63 17.31
CA TYR A 38 -18.31 32.59 17.59
C TYR A 38 -18.91 31.18 17.55
N ALA A 39 -20.10 30.99 18.12
CA ALA A 39 -20.80 29.71 18.08
C ALA A 39 -21.17 29.30 16.65
N LYS A 40 -21.64 30.25 15.83
CA LYS A 40 -21.94 30.01 14.41
C LYS A 40 -20.67 29.64 13.62
N SER A 41 -19.59 30.40 13.80
CA SER A 41 -18.30 30.11 13.15
C SER A 41 -17.72 28.76 13.57
N HIS A 42 -17.78 28.43 14.87
CA HIS A 42 -17.40 27.12 15.41
C HIS A 42 -18.18 26.00 14.70
N GLY A 43 -19.52 26.11 14.66
CA GLY A 43 -20.37 25.10 14.04
C GLY A 43 -20.11 24.92 12.54
N ILE A 44 -19.91 26.01 11.79
CA ILE A 44 -19.59 25.94 10.35
C ILE A 44 -18.24 25.27 10.12
N LEU A 45 -17.19 25.71 10.82
CA LEU A 45 -15.83 25.18 10.64
C LEU A 45 -15.74 23.70 11.03
N MET A 46 -16.31 23.33 12.18
CA MET A 46 -16.33 21.94 12.65
C MET A 46 -17.21 21.05 11.76
N GLY A 47 -18.34 21.57 11.27
CA GLY A 47 -19.19 20.89 10.30
C GLY A 47 -18.45 20.59 9.00
N LEU A 48 -17.79 21.59 8.40
CA LEU A 48 -16.99 21.40 7.19
C LEU A 48 -15.84 20.40 7.40
N ALA A 49 -15.12 20.50 8.51
CA ALA A 49 -14.01 19.60 8.82
C ALA A 49 -14.48 18.13 8.95
N PHE A 50 -15.43 17.85 9.85
CA PHE A 50 -15.80 16.49 10.22
C PHE A 50 -16.82 15.83 9.29
N VAL A 51 -17.66 16.61 8.60
CA VAL A 51 -18.68 16.06 7.72
C VAL A 51 -18.20 15.97 6.28
N VAL A 52 -17.35 16.90 5.82
CA VAL A 52 -17.01 17.01 4.40
C VAL A 52 -15.53 16.72 4.14
N VAL A 53 -14.63 17.52 4.70
CA VAL A 53 -13.21 17.53 4.29
C VAL A 53 -12.47 16.28 4.75
N LEU A 54 -12.54 15.93 6.04
CA LEU A 54 -11.81 14.77 6.57
C LEU A 54 -12.33 13.45 5.99
N PRO A 55 -13.65 13.18 5.94
CA PRO A 55 -14.19 11.98 5.29
C PRO A 55 -13.91 11.98 3.77
N GLY A 56 -14.04 13.12 3.11
CA GLY A 56 -13.78 13.28 1.68
C GLY A 56 -12.35 12.93 1.31
N GLY A 57 -11.35 13.38 2.08
CA GLY A 57 -9.96 13.00 1.89
C GLY A 57 -9.70 11.50 2.05
N ALA A 58 -10.45 10.82 2.93
CA ALA A 58 -10.36 9.37 3.10
C ALA A 58 -11.05 8.58 1.98
N ILE A 59 -12.17 9.08 1.43
CA ILE A 59 -12.84 8.52 0.25
C ILE A 59 -11.93 8.67 -0.97
N LEU A 60 -11.40 9.86 -1.20
CA LEU A 60 -10.58 10.16 -2.38
C LEU A 60 -9.31 9.30 -2.42
N MET A 61 -8.69 9.03 -1.26
CA MET A 61 -7.55 8.10 -1.17
C MET A 61 -7.88 6.70 -1.71
N ARG A 62 -9.13 6.24 -1.57
CA ARG A 62 -9.57 4.94 -2.13
C ARG A 62 -9.84 5.03 -3.64
N LEU A 63 -10.49 6.09 -4.09
CA LEU A 63 -10.78 6.31 -5.50
C LEU A 63 -9.50 6.51 -6.34
N MET A 64 -8.48 7.15 -5.75
CA MET A 64 -7.19 7.39 -6.39
C MET A 64 -6.16 6.28 -6.09
N SER A 65 -6.58 5.11 -5.60
CA SER A 65 -5.67 4.02 -5.23
C SER A 65 -4.70 3.60 -6.34
N SER A 66 -5.06 3.78 -7.63
CA SER A 66 -4.18 3.52 -8.79
C SER A 66 -3.06 4.55 -8.99
N LYS A 67 -3.12 5.71 -8.33
CA LYS A 67 -2.17 6.83 -8.52
C LYS A 67 -1.01 6.87 -7.51
N GLY A 68 -0.90 5.88 -6.62
CA GLY A 68 0.29 5.70 -5.75
C GLY A 68 0.64 6.93 -4.89
N LYS A 69 1.89 7.41 -4.98
CA LYS A 69 2.42 8.55 -4.19
C LYS A 69 1.56 9.82 -4.34
N THR A 70 1.04 10.11 -5.54
CA THR A 70 0.16 11.28 -5.77
C THR A 70 -1.12 11.22 -4.94
N ALA A 71 -1.73 10.03 -4.79
CA ALA A 71 -2.94 9.87 -3.99
C ALA A 71 -2.66 10.14 -2.49
N VAL A 72 -1.49 9.73 -2.01
CA VAL A 72 -1.04 10.00 -0.62
C VAL A 72 -0.85 11.50 -0.40
N TRP A 73 -0.15 12.20 -1.31
CA TRP A 73 0.05 13.65 -1.18
C TRP A 73 -1.25 14.44 -1.26
N VAL A 74 -2.17 14.06 -2.15
CA VAL A 74 -3.51 14.65 -2.22
C VAL A 74 -4.29 14.38 -0.92
N HIS A 75 -4.22 13.16 -0.38
CA HIS A 75 -4.81 12.83 0.90
C HIS A 75 -4.24 13.72 2.02
N VAL A 76 -2.90 13.81 2.14
CA VAL A 76 -2.23 14.66 3.13
C VAL A 76 -2.67 16.11 2.99
N GLY A 77 -2.69 16.66 1.77
CA GLY A 77 -3.14 18.03 1.52
C GLY A 77 -4.57 18.30 2.00
N ILE A 78 -5.51 17.41 1.67
CA ILE A 78 -6.91 17.53 2.11
C ILE A 78 -7.02 17.38 3.63
N GLN A 79 -6.28 16.45 4.24
CA GLN A 79 -6.26 16.28 5.70
C GLN A 79 -5.70 17.52 6.41
N LEU A 80 -4.66 18.16 5.86
CA LEU A 80 -4.12 19.41 6.40
C LEU A 80 -5.14 20.56 6.35
N VAL A 81 -5.93 20.66 5.27
CA VAL A 81 -7.04 21.63 5.20
C VAL A 81 -8.09 21.33 6.28
N GLY A 82 -8.49 20.07 6.42
CA GLY A 82 -9.43 19.65 7.47
C GLY A 82 -8.92 19.94 8.88
N TRP A 83 -7.62 19.81 9.10
CA TRP A 83 -6.94 20.14 10.34
C TRP A 83 -6.99 21.63 10.67
N VAL A 84 -6.69 22.50 9.71
CA VAL A 84 -6.79 23.95 9.90
C VAL A 84 -8.22 24.33 10.30
N LEU A 85 -9.21 23.82 9.57
CA LEU A 85 -10.63 24.05 9.89
C LEU A 85 -10.99 23.57 11.30
N MET A 86 -10.55 22.36 11.68
CA MET A 86 -10.80 21.77 12.99
C MET A 86 -10.15 22.58 14.12
N ILE A 87 -8.88 22.98 13.98
CA ILE A 87 -8.15 23.74 15.01
C ILE A 87 -8.78 25.12 15.17
N SER A 88 -9.07 25.81 14.05
CA SER A 88 -9.80 27.07 14.08
C SER A 88 -11.17 26.90 14.75
N GLY A 89 -11.94 25.89 14.35
CA GLY A 89 -13.23 25.56 14.97
C GLY A 89 -13.10 25.34 16.48
N LEU A 90 -12.14 24.55 16.95
CA LEU A 90 -11.89 24.32 18.37
C LEU A 90 -11.56 25.62 19.09
N ALA A 91 -10.72 26.50 18.54
CA ALA A 91 -10.39 27.78 19.15
C ALA A 91 -11.64 28.64 19.41
N MET A 92 -12.55 28.73 18.43
CA MET A 92 -13.83 29.43 18.60
C MET A 92 -14.74 28.74 19.64
N GLY A 93 -14.75 27.40 19.66
CA GLY A 93 -15.51 26.61 20.63
C GLY A 93 -15.01 26.81 22.07
N VAL A 94 -13.68 26.85 22.27
CA VAL A 94 -13.07 27.15 23.56
C VAL A 94 -13.42 28.57 24.01
N LYS A 95 -13.39 29.56 23.11
CA LYS A 95 -13.79 30.93 23.42
C LYS A 95 -15.24 31.01 23.91
N VAL A 96 -16.17 30.35 23.21
CA VAL A 96 -17.59 30.26 23.64
C VAL A 96 -17.73 29.51 24.96
N GLY A 97 -17.02 28.39 25.12
CA GLY A 97 -17.05 27.57 26.33
C GLY A 97 -16.54 28.30 27.57
N LYS A 98 -15.50 29.14 27.43
CA LYS A 98 -15.01 30.00 28.53
C LYS A 98 -16.03 31.06 28.93
N ILE A 99 -16.64 31.72 27.95
CA ILE A 99 -17.61 32.80 28.21
C ILE A 99 -18.88 32.26 28.87
N LEU A 100 -19.33 31.07 28.45
CA LEU A 100 -20.56 30.45 28.95
C LEU A 100 -20.34 29.50 30.13
N ASP A 101 -19.10 29.36 30.62
CA ASP A 101 -18.70 28.41 31.66
C ASP A 101 -19.14 26.95 31.36
N ARG A 102 -18.82 26.50 30.14
CA ARG A 102 -19.22 25.19 29.59
C ARG A 102 -18.07 24.27 29.20
N LEU A 103 -16.82 24.63 29.49
CA LEU A 103 -15.67 23.87 29.03
C LEU A 103 -15.62 22.44 29.60
N GLU A 104 -15.91 22.28 30.89
CA GLU A 104 -15.66 21.03 31.62
C GLU A 104 -16.93 20.34 32.12
N ASN A 105 -18.09 20.96 31.97
CA ASN A 105 -19.36 20.48 32.51
C ASN A 105 -20.38 20.09 31.43
N ASN A 106 -19.96 20.03 30.16
CA ASN A 106 -20.86 19.72 29.05
C ASN A 106 -20.34 18.57 28.18
N ALA A 107 -21.22 17.62 27.88
CA ALA A 107 -20.83 16.42 27.12
C ALA A 107 -20.30 16.75 25.71
N HIS A 108 -20.85 17.76 25.03
CA HIS A 108 -20.40 18.14 23.69
C HIS A 108 -18.99 18.76 23.69
N THR A 109 -18.68 19.58 24.70
CA THR A 109 -17.37 20.23 24.83
C THR A 109 -16.30 19.24 25.28
N ILE A 110 -16.60 18.38 26.24
CA ILE A 110 -15.69 17.31 26.70
C ILE A 110 -15.41 16.33 25.55
N LEU A 111 -16.45 15.75 24.95
CA LEU A 111 -16.29 14.79 23.85
C LEU A 111 -15.59 15.42 22.66
N GLY A 112 -15.97 16.63 22.26
CA GLY A 112 -15.35 17.36 21.16
C GLY A 112 -13.87 17.62 21.38
N THR A 113 -13.48 18.06 22.57
CA THR A 113 -12.08 18.32 22.92
C THR A 113 -11.26 17.03 22.90
N VAL A 114 -11.78 15.94 23.47
CA VAL A 114 -11.11 14.63 23.45
C VAL A 114 -10.96 14.11 22.03
N VAL A 115 -12.02 14.16 21.21
CA VAL A 115 -11.96 13.71 19.81
C VAL A 115 -10.93 14.50 19.01
N VAL A 116 -10.89 15.83 19.14
CA VAL A 116 -9.88 16.66 18.45
C VAL A 116 -8.48 16.32 18.95
N ALA A 117 -8.26 16.23 20.27
CA ALA A 117 -6.95 15.89 20.83
C ALA A 117 -6.43 14.53 20.33
N LEU A 118 -7.30 13.52 20.28
CA LEU A 118 -6.97 12.21 19.71
C LEU A 118 -6.71 12.30 18.20
N LEU A 119 -7.54 13.06 17.47
CA LEU A 119 -7.34 13.25 16.03
C LEU A 119 -6.02 14.01 15.74
N LEU A 120 -5.46 14.78 16.66
CA LEU A 120 -4.13 15.39 16.48
C LEU A 120 -2.98 14.35 16.48
N LEU A 121 -3.20 13.13 16.98
CA LEU A 121 -2.20 12.05 16.92
C LEU A 121 -2.22 11.29 15.60
N GLN A 122 -3.26 11.46 14.78
CA GLN A 122 -3.45 10.73 13.53
C GLN A 122 -2.29 10.86 12.53
N PRO A 123 -1.67 12.04 12.29
CA PRO A 123 -0.53 12.18 11.39
C PRO A 123 0.72 11.45 11.87
N VAL A 124 0.94 11.37 13.19
CA VAL A 124 2.05 10.58 13.74
C VAL A 124 1.84 9.11 13.40
N PHE A 125 0.64 8.59 13.66
CA PHE A 125 0.31 7.22 13.28
C PHE A 125 0.33 7.01 11.77
N GLY A 126 -0.15 7.99 11.00
CA GLY A 126 -0.15 8.00 9.55
C GLY A 126 1.26 7.92 8.99
N TYR A 127 2.18 8.73 9.50
CA TYR A 127 3.60 8.71 9.15
C TYR A 127 4.28 7.39 9.54
N LEU A 128 4.09 6.92 10.77
CA LEU A 128 4.69 5.67 11.25
C LEU A 128 4.21 4.47 10.45
N HIS A 129 2.90 4.37 10.21
CA HIS A 129 2.33 3.33 9.36
C HIS A 129 2.77 3.51 7.91
N HIS A 130 2.77 4.72 7.35
CA HIS A 130 3.15 4.94 5.96
C HIS A 130 4.62 4.56 5.72
N ARG A 131 5.53 4.97 6.60
CA ARG A 131 6.95 4.55 6.58
C ARG A 131 7.09 3.03 6.67
N ARG A 132 6.29 2.39 7.54
CA ARG A 132 6.27 0.93 7.67
C ARG A 132 5.63 0.22 6.47
N PHE A 133 4.61 0.81 5.86
CA PHE A 133 3.90 0.26 4.71
C PHE A 133 4.75 0.40 3.45
N MET A 134 5.49 1.50 3.31
CA MET A 134 6.48 1.65 2.24
C MET A 134 7.57 0.59 2.34
N THR A 135 8.03 0.27 3.56
CA THR A 135 9.04 -0.79 3.79
C THR A 135 8.51 -2.23 3.73
N THR A 136 7.25 -2.49 4.05
CA THR A 136 6.73 -3.89 4.15
C THR A 136 5.67 -4.25 3.12
N GLN A 137 5.07 -3.29 2.41
CA GLN A 137 3.98 -3.42 1.42
C GLN A 137 2.79 -4.33 1.84
N LYS A 138 2.74 -4.77 3.10
CA LYS A 138 1.69 -5.57 3.72
C LYS A 138 0.89 -4.67 4.65
N ARG A 139 -0.44 -4.82 4.69
CA ARG A 139 -1.29 -4.12 5.66
C ARG A 139 -1.03 -4.69 7.06
N GLY A 140 -0.13 -4.05 7.80
CA GLY A 140 0.21 -4.47 9.16
C GLY A 140 -0.84 -4.05 10.20
N LYS A 141 -0.67 -4.50 11.45
CA LYS A 141 -1.51 -4.08 12.60
C LYS A 141 -1.60 -2.55 12.74
N MET A 142 -0.52 -1.83 12.40
CA MET A 142 -0.50 -0.35 12.40
C MET A 142 -1.37 0.27 11.31
N THR A 143 -1.45 -0.34 10.11
CA THR A 143 -2.39 0.09 9.06
C THR A 143 -3.82 -0.06 9.54
N LEU A 144 -4.13 -1.22 10.15
CA LEU A 144 -5.46 -1.50 10.68
C LEU A 144 -5.82 -0.52 11.79
N PHE A 145 -4.89 -0.29 12.73
CA PHE A 145 -5.05 0.68 13.80
C PHE A 145 -5.30 2.09 13.26
N HIS A 146 -4.42 2.63 12.41
CA HIS A 146 -4.58 3.98 11.85
C HIS A 146 -5.93 4.16 11.14
N VAL A 147 -6.34 3.18 10.33
CA VAL A 147 -7.62 3.24 9.59
C VAL A 147 -8.83 3.19 10.53
N TRP A 148 -8.88 2.24 11.46
CA TRP A 148 -10.03 2.11 12.37
C TRP A 148 -10.08 3.23 13.42
N TYR A 149 -8.93 3.64 13.93
CA TYR A 149 -8.79 4.79 14.81
C TYR A 149 -9.37 6.05 14.17
N GLY A 150 -9.00 6.34 12.92
CA GLY A 150 -9.56 7.48 12.18
C GLY A 150 -11.07 7.37 11.97
N ARG A 151 -11.58 6.20 11.60
CA ARG A 151 -13.01 5.95 11.37
C ARG A 151 -13.85 6.21 12.62
N ILE A 152 -13.42 5.67 13.75
CA ILE A 152 -14.11 5.83 15.03
C ILE A 152 -14.14 7.32 15.42
N LEU A 153 -13.01 8.02 15.30
CA LEU A 153 -12.94 9.44 15.64
C LEU A 153 -13.77 10.34 14.71
N ILE A 154 -13.78 10.05 13.41
CA ILE A 154 -14.64 10.77 12.44
C ILE A 154 -16.12 10.58 12.79
N LEU A 155 -16.54 9.34 13.10
CA LEU A 155 -17.91 9.05 13.51
C LEU A 155 -18.29 9.78 14.81
N LEU A 156 -17.43 9.70 15.83
CA LEU A 156 -17.64 10.40 17.09
C LEU A 156 -17.71 11.93 16.89
N GLY A 157 -16.89 12.48 15.99
CA GLY A 157 -16.92 13.89 15.63
C GLY A 157 -18.22 14.31 14.94
N MET A 158 -18.75 13.49 14.03
CA MET A 158 -20.07 13.74 13.41
C MET A 158 -21.20 13.66 14.43
N LEU A 159 -21.20 12.65 15.31
CA LEU A 159 -22.19 12.56 16.39
C LEU A 159 -22.10 13.77 17.33
N ASN A 160 -20.88 14.18 17.66
CA ASN A 160 -20.64 15.36 18.49
C ASN A 160 -21.16 16.64 17.82
N GLY A 161 -21.02 16.79 16.50
CA GLY A 161 -21.61 17.91 15.75
C GLY A 161 -23.13 17.97 15.91
N GLY A 162 -23.82 16.83 15.89
CA GLY A 162 -25.26 16.75 16.19
C GLY A 162 -25.60 17.20 17.62
N PHE A 163 -24.79 16.82 18.61
CA PHE A 163 -24.96 17.32 19.99
C PHE A 163 -24.73 18.83 20.09
N GLY A 164 -23.78 19.37 19.33
CA GLY A 164 -23.50 20.81 19.26
C GLY A 164 -24.68 21.60 18.72
N LEU A 165 -25.34 21.11 17.67
CA LEU A 165 -26.56 21.73 17.12
C LEU A 165 -27.73 21.71 18.11
N LYS A 166 -27.89 20.60 18.85
CA LYS A 166 -28.88 20.50 19.93
C LYS A 166 -28.58 21.49 21.06
N LEU A 167 -27.30 21.62 21.44
CA LEU A 167 -26.85 22.56 22.47
C LEU A 167 -27.03 24.03 22.06
N ALA A 168 -26.85 24.32 20.78
CA ALA A 168 -27.02 25.66 20.21
C ALA A 168 -28.49 26.07 20.02
N ALA A 169 -29.45 25.20 20.34
CA ALA A 169 -30.88 25.40 20.05
C ALA A 169 -31.11 25.85 18.60
N ASN A 170 -30.40 25.21 17.67
CA ASN A 170 -30.36 25.62 16.28
C ASN A 170 -31.72 25.43 15.58
N SER A 171 -31.93 26.18 14.49
CA SER A 171 -33.15 26.10 13.68
C SER A 171 -33.41 24.68 13.14
N THR A 172 -34.69 24.32 13.00
CA THR A 172 -35.11 23.05 12.40
C THR A 172 -34.49 22.84 11.01
N GLY A 173 -34.46 23.89 10.18
CA GLY A 173 -33.84 23.85 8.86
C GLY A 173 -32.34 23.56 8.91
N GLY A 174 -31.60 24.18 9.84
CA GLY A 174 -30.17 23.90 10.01
C GLY A 174 -29.88 22.48 10.52
N ASN A 175 -30.75 21.95 11.39
CA ASN A 175 -30.64 20.55 11.86
C ASN A 175 -30.88 19.55 10.72
N ILE A 176 -31.89 19.81 9.88
CA ILE A 176 -32.18 19.00 8.69
C ILE A 176 -31.01 19.08 7.70
N ALA A 177 -30.50 20.28 7.42
CA ALA A 177 -29.39 20.46 6.49
C ALA A 177 -28.15 19.67 6.93
N TYR A 178 -27.78 19.73 8.22
CA TYR A 178 -26.68 18.94 8.76
C TYR A 178 -26.92 17.43 8.61
N ALA A 179 -28.11 16.95 8.99
CA ALA A 179 -28.45 15.53 8.92
C ALA A 179 -28.40 14.99 7.49
N VAL A 180 -28.90 15.74 6.51
CA VAL A 180 -28.86 15.35 5.09
C VAL A 180 -27.42 15.26 4.59
N VAL A 181 -26.61 16.30 4.82
CA VAL A 181 -25.21 16.31 4.35
C VAL A 181 -24.39 15.20 5.02
N ALA A 182 -24.52 15.03 6.33
CA ALA A 182 -23.86 13.96 7.08
C ALA A 182 -24.32 12.57 6.64
N GLY A 183 -25.62 12.40 6.37
CA GLY A 183 -26.19 11.16 5.86
C GLY A 183 -25.64 10.79 4.48
N VAL A 184 -25.61 11.74 3.53
CA VAL A 184 -25.12 11.51 2.17
C VAL A 184 -23.62 11.19 2.16
N ILE A 185 -22.81 11.98 2.87
CA ILE A 185 -21.36 11.71 2.94
C ILE A 185 -21.08 10.41 3.68
N GLY A 186 -21.78 10.15 4.79
CA GLY A 186 -21.67 8.90 5.54
C GLY A 186 -22.03 7.68 4.70
N ALA A 187 -23.15 7.74 3.96
CA ALA A 187 -23.56 6.67 3.05
C ALA A 187 -22.56 6.47 1.91
N THR A 188 -22.04 7.55 1.32
CA THR A 188 -21.00 7.49 0.28
C THR A 188 -19.72 6.85 0.82
N TYR A 189 -19.29 7.25 2.03
CA TYR A 189 -18.13 6.68 2.71
C TYR A 189 -18.28 5.17 2.92
N LEU A 190 -19.44 4.75 3.45
CA LEU A 190 -19.76 3.34 3.68
C LEU A 190 -19.83 2.57 2.36
N GLY A 191 -20.49 3.11 1.33
CA GLY A 191 -20.61 2.49 0.03
C GLY A 191 -19.25 2.23 -0.63
N VAL A 192 -18.36 3.24 -0.63
CA VAL A 192 -16.98 3.09 -1.13
C VAL A 192 -16.23 2.07 -0.29
N MET A 193 -16.35 2.11 1.03
CA MET A 193 -15.69 1.14 1.91
C MET A 193 -16.12 -0.29 1.61
N ILE A 194 -17.43 -0.52 1.53
CA ILE A 194 -18.04 -1.81 1.24
C ILE A 194 -17.61 -2.29 -0.13
N HIS A 195 -17.66 -1.45 -1.17
CA HIS A 195 -17.23 -1.82 -2.51
C HIS A 195 -15.77 -2.29 -2.53
N PHE A 196 -14.84 -1.55 -1.95
CA PHE A 196 -13.42 -1.94 -1.96
C PHE A 196 -13.10 -3.14 -1.05
N GLU A 197 -13.88 -3.36 0.00
CA GLU A 197 -13.71 -4.52 0.90
C GLU A 197 -14.37 -5.78 0.34
N ILE A 198 -15.58 -5.67 -0.23
CA ILE A 198 -16.30 -6.76 -0.90
C ILE A 198 -15.62 -7.15 -2.19
N THR A 199 -15.27 -6.23 -3.08
CA THR A 199 -14.57 -6.59 -4.33
C THR A 199 -13.24 -7.30 -4.02
N GLY A 200 -12.51 -6.85 -3.00
CA GLY A 200 -11.33 -7.56 -2.50
C GLY A 200 -11.64 -8.96 -1.97
N ARG A 201 -12.70 -9.13 -1.17
CA ARG A 201 -13.11 -10.43 -0.60
C ARG A 201 -13.82 -11.36 -1.58
N VAL A 202 -14.49 -10.84 -2.60
CA VAL A 202 -15.16 -11.59 -3.67
C VAL A 202 -14.13 -12.07 -4.67
N LEU A 203 -13.12 -11.27 -5.02
CA LEU A 203 -11.99 -11.77 -5.81
C LEU A 203 -11.25 -12.89 -5.06
N LEU A 204 -10.98 -12.70 -3.76
CA LEU A 204 -10.40 -13.74 -2.90
C LEU A 204 -11.35 -14.94 -2.71
N GLY A 205 -12.66 -14.70 -2.63
CA GLY A 205 -13.69 -15.70 -2.40
C GLY A 205 -14.05 -16.51 -3.63
N ILE A 206 -14.03 -15.92 -4.83
CA ILE A 206 -14.11 -16.61 -6.11
C ILE A 206 -12.86 -17.47 -6.29
N SER A 207 -11.67 -16.93 -6.00
CA SER A 207 -10.43 -17.73 -5.96
C SER A 207 -10.53 -18.91 -4.99
N LYS A 208 -11.17 -18.73 -3.82
CA LYS A 208 -11.42 -19.81 -2.85
C LYS A 208 -12.49 -20.82 -3.31
N ARG A 209 -13.59 -20.35 -3.93
CA ARG A 209 -14.72 -21.17 -4.39
C ARG A 209 -14.37 -21.99 -5.63
N ASP A 210 -13.45 -21.51 -6.46
CA ASP A 210 -12.91 -22.24 -7.60
C ASP A 210 -11.98 -23.39 -7.14
N LYS A 211 -11.25 -23.19 -6.03
CA LYS A 211 -10.45 -24.23 -5.35
C LYS A 211 -11.30 -25.33 -4.70
N ASP A 212 -12.52 -25.02 -4.27
CA ASP A 212 -13.44 -25.96 -3.60
C ASP A 212 -14.42 -26.65 -4.58
N SER A 213 -14.29 -26.43 -5.90
CA SER A 213 -15.18 -27.02 -6.91
C SER A 213 -14.87 -28.50 -7.16
N PRO A 214 -15.83 -29.44 -6.99
CA PRO A 214 -15.62 -30.88 -7.18
C PRO A 214 -15.39 -31.30 -8.65
N TYR A 215 -15.38 -30.35 -9.60
CA TYR A 215 -15.07 -30.59 -11.00
C TYR A 215 -13.59 -30.37 -11.37
N TYR A 216 -12.73 -30.05 -10.41
CA TYR A 216 -11.27 -30.01 -10.61
C TYR A 216 -10.68 -31.43 -10.63
N ASN A 217 -11.04 -32.21 -11.65
CA ASN A 217 -10.42 -33.51 -11.94
C ASN A 217 -9.32 -33.34 -12.98
N GLY A 218 -8.10 -33.74 -12.61
CA GLY A 218 -6.98 -33.87 -13.52
C GLY A 218 -7.31 -34.84 -14.64
N ALA A 219 -7.26 -34.35 -15.88
CA ALA A 219 -7.35 -35.18 -17.07
C ALA A 219 -5.95 -35.25 -17.70
N ASN A 220 -5.21 -36.29 -17.30
CA ASN A 220 -4.19 -36.89 -18.14
C ASN A 220 -4.94 -37.62 -19.26
N SER A 221 -4.80 -37.19 -20.52
CA SER A 221 -5.29 -37.96 -21.66
C SER A 221 -4.33 -37.78 -22.84
N GLY A 222 -3.64 -38.87 -23.17
CA GLY A 222 -2.91 -38.99 -24.42
C GLY A 222 -3.90 -39.16 -25.57
N ILE A 223 -3.78 -38.31 -26.58
CA ILE A 223 -4.27 -38.54 -27.93
C ILE A 223 -3.26 -37.87 -28.88
N SER A 224 -2.58 -38.67 -29.69
CA SER A 224 -1.96 -38.19 -30.93
C SER A 224 -3.05 -37.87 -31.95
N PRO A 225 -2.86 -36.84 -32.78
CA PRO A 225 -3.23 -36.93 -34.18
C PRO A 225 -2.04 -36.67 -35.10
N SER A 226 -1.95 -37.54 -36.10
CA SER A 226 -1.09 -37.47 -37.26
C SER A 226 -1.40 -36.28 -38.17
N LEU A 227 -0.31 -35.71 -38.72
CA LEU A 227 -0.15 -35.01 -40.00
C LEU A 227 -1.16 -33.92 -40.40
N GLY A 228 -0.70 -32.69 -40.24
CA GLY A 228 -1.02 -31.53 -41.08
C GLY A 228 0.18 -30.59 -41.08
N SER A 229 0.80 -30.41 -42.24
CA SER A 229 1.98 -29.57 -42.48
C SER A 229 1.73 -28.09 -42.19
N GLY A 230 2.70 -27.41 -41.55
CA GLY A 230 2.85 -25.95 -41.59
C GLY A 230 3.05 -25.25 -40.24
N TYR A 231 4.32 -25.03 -39.86
CA TYR A 231 4.80 -24.19 -38.74
C TYR A 231 4.43 -24.63 -37.30
N ALA A 232 5.22 -25.54 -36.72
CA ALA A 232 5.29 -25.69 -35.27
C ALA A 232 6.03 -24.47 -34.68
N ILE A 233 5.29 -23.48 -34.18
CA ILE A 233 5.86 -22.41 -33.37
C ILE A 233 6.15 -23.02 -31.99
N SER A 234 7.42 -23.32 -31.72
CA SER A 234 7.90 -23.72 -30.39
C SER A 234 7.49 -22.67 -29.35
N PRO A 235 7.11 -23.05 -28.11
CA PRO A 235 6.81 -22.09 -27.06
C PRO A 235 7.96 -21.11 -26.82
N THR A 236 7.65 -19.81 -26.76
CA THR A 236 8.62 -18.78 -26.35
C THR A 236 8.81 -18.89 -24.84
N ARG A 237 9.98 -19.35 -24.41
CA ARG A 237 10.37 -19.42 -23.00
C ARG A 237 11.19 -18.18 -22.63
N ILE A 238 10.82 -17.54 -21.52
CA ILE A 238 11.45 -16.31 -21.02
C ILE A 238 11.81 -16.50 -19.55
N LEU A 239 13.07 -16.29 -19.22
CA LEU A 239 13.58 -16.26 -17.86
C LEU A 239 13.55 -14.84 -17.32
N LEU A 240 12.87 -14.65 -16.19
CA LEU A 240 12.81 -13.42 -15.44
C LEU A 240 13.73 -13.53 -14.22
N VAL A 241 14.81 -12.76 -14.23
CA VAL A 241 15.78 -12.69 -13.12
C VAL A 241 15.48 -11.46 -12.29
N VAL A 242 14.83 -11.65 -11.14
CA VAL A 242 14.23 -10.56 -10.36
C VAL A 242 15.11 -10.17 -9.18
N ASP A 243 15.57 -8.93 -9.15
CA ASP A 243 16.24 -8.26 -8.02
C ASP A 243 17.39 -9.05 -7.38
N VAL A 244 18.20 -9.74 -8.18
CA VAL A 244 19.46 -10.34 -7.68
C VAL A 244 20.53 -9.26 -7.56
N GLN A 245 20.26 -8.28 -6.69
CA GLN A 245 21.06 -7.09 -6.47
C GLN A 245 22.03 -7.26 -5.32
N ARG A 246 23.15 -6.52 -5.36
CA ARG A 246 24.21 -6.58 -4.36
C ARG A 246 23.70 -6.25 -2.94
N SER A 247 22.75 -5.32 -2.81
CA SER A 247 22.10 -4.97 -1.55
C SER A 247 21.45 -6.14 -0.82
N LEU A 248 21.05 -7.18 -1.55
CA LEU A 248 20.42 -8.38 -1.00
C LEU A 248 21.39 -9.58 -0.90
N MET A 249 22.55 -9.52 -1.56
CA MET A 249 23.44 -10.67 -1.75
C MET A 249 24.81 -10.50 -1.11
N ASP A 250 25.26 -9.27 -0.90
CA ASP A 250 26.56 -8.94 -0.32
C ASP A 250 26.44 -8.56 1.17
N PRO A 251 27.56 -8.61 1.92
CA PRO A 251 27.65 -7.99 3.23
C PRO A 251 27.27 -6.49 3.19
N PRO A 252 26.69 -5.94 4.28
CA PRO A 252 26.69 -6.51 5.63
C PRO A 252 25.52 -7.45 5.94
N ASN A 253 24.44 -7.44 5.15
CA ASN A 253 23.21 -8.16 5.49
C ASN A 253 22.63 -8.92 4.29
N PRO A 254 23.33 -9.95 3.77
CA PRO A 254 22.81 -10.75 2.68
C PRO A 254 21.61 -11.59 3.13
N VAL A 255 20.75 -11.99 2.20
CA VAL A 255 19.69 -12.96 2.49
C VAL A 255 20.30 -14.25 3.06
N PRO A 256 19.69 -14.86 4.08
CA PRO A 256 20.12 -16.16 4.59
C PRO A 256 20.29 -17.19 3.46
N GLY A 257 21.44 -17.85 3.42
CA GLY A 257 21.76 -18.82 2.38
C GLY A 257 22.13 -18.21 1.01
N ALA A 258 22.46 -16.91 0.92
CA ALA A 258 22.84 -16.22 -0.33
C ALA A 258 23.83 -17.00 -1.21
N THR A 259 24.85 -17.65 -0.63
CA THR A 259 25.80 -18.47 -1.40
C THR A 259 25.14 -19.69 -2.05
N LYS A 260 24.21 -20.37 -1.36
CA LYS A 260 23.45 -21.50 -1.92
C LYS A 260 22.50 -21.01 -3.01
N ILE A 261 21.82 -19.89 -2.76
CA ILE A 261 20.90 -19.26 -3.72
C ILE A 261 21.65 -18.84 -4.99
N LEU A 262 22.83 -18.22 -4.86
CA LEU A 262 23.64 -17.79 -6.00
C LEU A 262 24.08 -18.96 -6.88
N ARG A 263 24.56 -20.07 -6.28
CA ARG A 263 24.89 -21.28 -7.04
C ARG A 263 23.68 -21.84 -7.80
N ASN A 264 22.51 -21.80 -7.19
CA ASN A 264 21.27 -22.24 -7.80
C ASN A 264 20.82 -21.31 -8.94
N LEU A 265 20.97 -20.00 -8.77
CA LEU A 265 20.75 -19.00 -9.82
C LEU A 265 21.70 -19.19 -11.00
N GLU A 266 22.98 -19.43 -10.75
CA GLU A 266 23.99 -19.75 -11.77
C GLU A 266 23.63 -21.00 -12.57
N ALA A 267 23.28 -22.09 -11.89
CA ALA A 267 22.88 -23.34 -12.52
C ALA A 267 21.59 -23.19 -13.34
N ALA A 268 20.59 -22.50 -12.80
CA ALA A 268 19.33 -22.23 -13.51
C ALA A 268 19.56 -21.35 -14.75
N LEU A 269 20.33 -20.27 -14.63
CA LEU A 269 20.67 -19.40 -15.75
C LEU A 269 21.40 -20.15 -16.87
N ALA A 270 22.37 -21.00 -16.50
CA ALA A 270 23.11 -21.83 -17.45
C ALA A 270 22.18 -22.82 -18.18
N ARG A 271 21.29 -23.50 -17.46
CA ARG A 271 20.30 -24.41 -18.04
C ARG A 271 19.38 -23.71 -19.04
N GLU A 272 18.83 -22.56 -18.67
CA GLU A 272 17.91 -21.82 -19.54
C GLU A 272 18.62 -21.28 -20.80
N ARG A 273 19.88 -20.84 -20.68
CA ARG A 273 20.70 -20.41 -21.83
C ARG A 273 21.10 -21.56 -22.75
N ALA A 274 21.27 -22.77 -22.21
CA ALA A 274 21.60 -23.98 -22.98
C ALA A 274 20.37 -24.63 -23.66
N ALA A 275 19.16 -24.14 -23.39
CA ALA A 275 17.93 -24.65 -23.98
C ALA A 275 17.91 -24.43 -25.51
N SER A 276 17.15 -25.28 -26.22
CA SER A 276 16.93 -25.16 -27.67
C SER A 276 15.42 -25.15 -27.96
N PRO A 277 14.85 -24.03 -28.48
CA PRO A 277 15.52 -22.76 -28.77
C PRO A 277 16.01 -22.04 -27.49
N PRO A 278 16.98 -21.11 -27.59
CA PRO A 278 17.51 -20.38 -26.44
C PRO A 278 16.41 -19.61 -25.71
N THR A 279 16.40 -19.72 -24.39
CA THR A 279 15.49 -18.95 -23.52
C THR A 279 15.89 -17.47 -23.56
N LYS A 280 14.91 -16.59 -23.73
CA LYS A 280 15.14 -15.15 -23.62
C LYS A 280 15.32 -14.78 -22.14
N VAL A 281 16.41 -14.11 -21.79
CA VAL A 281 16.65 -13.67 -20.41
C VAL A 281 16.30 -12.18 -20.28
N ILE A 282 15.51 -11.86 -19.26
CA ILE A 282 15.16 -10.49 -18.86
C ILE A 282 15.58 -10.31 -17.41
N TRP A 283 16.48 -9.36 -17.22
CA TRP A 283 16.96 -8.94 -15.91
C TRP A 283 16.08 -7.84 -15.38
N ILE A 284 15.75 -7.91 -14.11
CA ILE A 284 14.91 -6.93 -13.44
C ILE A 284 15.64 -6.48 -12.18
N ARG A 285 15.73 -5.17 -11.97
CA ARG A 285 16.30 -4.61 -10.75
C ARG A 285 15.39 -3.54 -10.15
N HIS A 286 15.33 -3.53 -8.84
CA HIS A 286 14.52 -2.62 -8.07
C HIS A 286 15.29 -1.35 -7.75
N GLY A 287 14.72 -0.18 -8.05
CA GLY A 287 15.27 1.12 -7.69
C GLY A 287 14.33 1.91 -6.79
N GLU A 288 14.88 2.55 -5.77
CA GLU A 288 14.20 3.52 -4.91
C GLU A 288 15.14 4.69 -4.62
N ASP A 289 14.76 5.91 -5.00
CA ASP A 289 15.60 7.11 -4.78
C ASP A 289 15.79 7.44 -3.29
N ASP A 290 14.88 6.96 -2.44
CA ASP A 290 14.83 7.23 -1.00
C ASP A 290 15.44 6.13 -0.12
N ASP A 291 15.95 5.04 -0.72
CA ASP A 291 16.67 3.97 -0.01
C ASP A 291 18.10 3.86 -0.56
N PRO A 292 19.16 4.13 0.23
CA PRO A 292 20.54 4.06 -0.25
C PRO A 292 20.95 2.66 -0.73
N ASP A 293 20.31 1.59 -0.25
CA ASP A 293 20.62 0.22 -0.68
C ASP A 293 20.02 -0.09 -2.06
N PHE A 294 18.97 0.64 -2.46
CA PHE A 294 18.31 0.51 -3.76
C PHE A 294 18.39 1.78 -4.61
N ALA A 295 19.25 2.73 -4.24
CA ALA A 295 19.40 3.99 -4.96
C ALA A 295 20.00 3.74 -6.35
N PRO A 296 19.34 4.16 -7.45
CA PRO A 296 19.85 3.93 -8.79
C PRO A 296 21.27 4.45 -9.00
N ASN A 297 22.05 3.72 -9.80
CA ASN A 297 23.46 4.02 -10.12
C ASN A 297 24.41 3.98 -8.93
N THR A 298 24.09 3.20 -7.90
CA THR A 298 25.00 2.91 -6.79
C THR A 298 25.43 1.45 -6.81
N THR A 299 26.59 1.14 -6.24
CA THR A 299 27.10 -0.24 -6.13
C THR A 299 26.10 -1.21 -5.47
N PRO A 300 25.49 -0.94 -4.30
CA PRO A 300 24.53 -1.87 -3.71
C PRO A 300 23.31 -2.13 -4.60
N TRP A 301 22.92 -1.17 -5.44
CA TRP A 301 21.81 -1.31 -6.38
C TRP A 301 22.13 -2.18 -7.61
N GLU A 302 23.40 -2.40 -7.95
CA GLU A 302 23.76 -3.18 -9.12
C GLU A 302 23.32 -4.64 -8.99
N ILE A 303 23.02 -5.29 -10.12
CA ILE A 303 22.84 -6.75 -10.18
C ILE A 303 24.18 -7.40 -9.90
N VAL A 304 24.21 -8.45 -9.08
CA VAL A 304 25.42 -9.26 -8.84
C VAL A 304 26.00 -9.74 -10.17
N GLN A 305 27.31 -9.55 -10.37
CA GLN A 305 28.03 -10.05 -11.55
C GLN A 305 29.11 -11.03 -11.10
N THR A 306 29.01 -12.29 -11.53
CA THR A 306 30.06 -13.31 -11.42
C THR A 306 30.47 -13.80 -12.81
N GLU A 307 31.45 -14.70 -12.90
CA GLU A 307 31.82 -15.34 -14.16
C GLU A 307 30.63 -16.11 -14.78
N LEU A 308 29.82 -16.76 -13.93
CA LEU A 308 28.71 -17.62 -14.34
C LEU A 308 27.35 -16.91 -14.30
N PHE A 309 27.23 -15.84 -13.51
CA PHE A 309 26.02 -15.03 -13.35
C PHE A 309 26.30 -13.59 -13.78
N ARG A 310 26.21 -13.34 -15.08
CA ARG A 310 26.40 -12.00 -15.65
C ARG A 310 25.43 -11.74 -16.79
N ILE A 311 25.09 -10.47 -16.96
CA ILE A 311 24.23 -9.98 -18.04
C ILE A 311 25.02 -10.10 -19.36
N GLN A 312 24.41 -10.69 -20.39
CA GLN A 312 24.98 -10.73 -21.75
C GLN A 312 24.53 -9.52 -22.57
N GLU A 313 25.30 -9.18 -23.61
CA GLU A 313 25.10 -7.98 -24.45
C GLU A 313 23.71 -7.92 -25.12
N ASN A 314 23.09 -9.07 -25.37
CA ASN A 314 21.77 -9.21 -25.98
C ASN A 314 20.62 -9.33 -24.97
N GLU A 315 20.90 -9.28 -23.67
CA GLU A 315 19.90 -9.42 -22.62
C GLU A 315 19.47 -8.04 -22.10
N VAL A 316 18.16 -7.91 -21.83
CA VAL A 316 17.58 -6.63 -21.44
C VAL A 316 17.50 -6.50 -19.92
N VAL A 317 17.68 -5.26 -19.44
CA VAL A 317 17.49 -4.90 -18.02
C VAL A 317 16.25 -4.00 -17.91
N VAL A 318 15.38 -4.33 -16.98
CA VAL A 318 14.15 -3.58 -16.66
C VAL A 318 14.25 -3.03 -15.25
N ASP A 319 14.14 -1.72 -15.13
CA ASP A 319 14.09 -1.05 -13.84
C ASP A 319 12.65 -1.01 -13.32
N LYS A 320 12.48 -1.26 -12.02
CA LYS A 320 11.17 -1.19 -11.36
C LYS A 320 11.24 -0.49 -10.01
N THR A 321 10.15 0.16 -9.63
CA THR A 321 10.02 0.86 -8.33
C THR A 321 8.94 0.25 -7.44
N THR A 322 8.44 -0.94 -7.78
CA THR A 322 7.45 -1.68 -6.97
C THR A 322 7.75 -3.19 -6.99
N PRO A 323 7.15 -3.98 -6.08
CA PRO A 323 7.35 -5.44 -6.07
C PRO A 323 6.86 -6.15 -7.35
N ASN A 324 5.76 -5.70 -7.95
CA ASN A 324 5.26 -6.31 -9.19
C ASN A 324 6.05 -5.77 -10.39
N SER A 325 6.87 -6.63 -11.01
CA SER A 325 7.74 -6.25 -12.13
C SER A 325 7.00 -5.80 -13.38
N PHE A 326 5.68 -6.00 -13.49
CA PHE A 326 4.86 -5.49 -14.60
C PHE A 326 4.30 -4.09 -14.36
N HIS A 327 4.34 -3.58 -13.12
CA HIS A 327 3.69 -2.33 -12.78
C HIS A 327 4.54 -1.12 -13.18
N LYS A 328 4.10 -0.39 -14.21
CA LYS A 328 4.75 0.83 -14.72
C LYS A 328 6.21 0.60 -15.15
N THR A 329 6.48 -0.54 -15.77
CA THR A 329 7.80 -0.89 -16.31
C THR A 329 7.69 -1.22 -17.80
N SER A 330 8.84 -1.42 -18.45
CA SER A 330 8.91 -1.93 -19.82
C SER A 330 8.79 -3.45 -19.93
N LEU A 331 8.64 -4.19 -18.82
CA LEU A 331 8.69 -5.67 -18.82
C LEU A 331 7.70 -6.29 -19.81
N ALA A 332 6.44 -5.84 -19.78
CA ALA A 332 5.41 -6.32 -20.69
C ALA A 332 5.79 -6.08 -22.16
N SER A 333 6.29 -4.89 -22.47
CA SER A 333 6.73 -4.53 -23.82
C SER A 333 7.87 -5.43 -24.30
N HIS A 334 8.85 -5.74 -23.45
CA HIS A 334 9.94 -6.66 -23.81
C HIS A 334 9.50 -8.10 -24.03
N ILE A 335 8.46 -8.55 -23.31
CA ILE A 335 7.86 -9.88 -23.52
C ILE A 335 7.05 -9.87 -24.82
N GLU A 336 6.17 -8.89 -25.03
CA GLU A 336 5.27 -8.79 -26.20
C GLU A 336 6.01 -8.55 -27.51
N THR A 337 7.03 -7.69 -27.51
CA THR A 337 7.88 -7.43 -28.69
C THR A 337 8.67 -8.68 -29.12
N ALA A 338 8.86 -9.66 -28.24
CA ALA A 338 9.52 -10.91 -28.60
C ALA A 338 8.71 -11.75 -29.59
N GLY A 339 7.41 -11.46 -29.78
CA GLY A 339 6.53 -12.23 -30.65
C GLY A 339 6.33 -13.65 -30.13
N PHE A 340 5.44 -13.83 -29.16
CA PHE A 340 5.08 -15.15 -28.62
C PHE A 340 3.65 -15.53 -28.99
N ASP A 341 3.39 -16.83 -29.15
CA ASP A 341 2.01 -17.33 -29.10
C ASP A 341 1.56 -17.36 -27.64
N ALA A 342 0.49 -16.62 -27.32
CA ALA A 342 -0.06 -16.46 -25.98
C ALA A 342 -0.40 -17.79 -25.29
N LYS A 343 -0.71 -18.86 -26.05
CA LYS A 343 -0.98 -20.20 -25.50
C LYS A 343 0.27 -21.02 -25.19
N SER A 344 1.41 -20.57 -25.70
CA SER A 344 2.69 -21.28 -25.62
C SER A 344 3.71 -20.55 -24.73
N LEU A 345 3.43 -19.31 -24.31
CA LEU A 345 4.34 -18.51 -23.49
C LEU A 345 4.69 -19.23 -22.19
N GLN A 346 5.99 -19.35 -21.91
CA GLN A 346 6.49 -19.85 -20.64
C GLN A 346 7.29 -18.76 -19.94
N LEU A 347 6.88 -18.38 -18.73
CA LEU A 347 7.56 -17.40 -17.89
C LEU A 347 8.19 -18.12 -16.70
N VAL A 348 9.51 -18.20 -16.68
CA VAL A 348 10.30 -18.82 -15.62
C VAL A 348 10.81 -17.71 -14.71
N ILE A 349 10.57 -17.82 -13.41
CA ILE A 349 10.90 -16.76 -12.45
C ILE A 349 11.94 -17.28 -11.46
N MET A 350 12.94 -16.46 -11.18
CA MET A 350 13.93 -16.67 -10.13
C MET A 350 14.41 -15.33 -9.55
N GLY A 351 15.03 -15.35 -8.37
CA GLY A 351 15.61 -14.15 -7.75
C GLY A 351 15.03 -13.81 -6.37
N LEU A 352 14.93 -12.53 -6.03
CA LEU A 352 14.68 -12.06 -4.68
C LEU A 352 13.61 -10.94 -4.64
N GLN A 353 12.96 -10.68 -3.52
CA GLN A 353 12.77 -11.59 -2.39
C GLN A 353 11.54 -12.49 -2.62
N SER A 354 11.55 -13.71 -2.07
CA SER A 354 10.46 -14.71 -2.17
C SER A 354 9.08 -14.11 -1.91
N ASP A 355 8.87 -13.54 -0.71
CA ASP A 355 7.58 -13.05 -0.23
C ASP A 355 7.27 -11.59 -0.61
N TYR A 356 8.10 -11.01 -1.49
CA TYR A 356 7.91 -9.68 -2.05
C TYR A 356 7.88 -9.74 -3.59
N CYS A 357 8.98 -9.40 -4.24
CA CYS A 357 9.04 -9.18 -5.68
C CYS A 357 8.78 -10.46 -6.47
N ILE A 358 9.23 -11.63 -5.97
CA ILE A 358 8.98 -12.91 -6.61
C ILE A 358 7.49 -13.24 -6.59
N GLN A 359 6.87 -13.26 -5.40
CA GLN A 359 5.44 -13.52 -5.27
C GLN A 359 4.58 -12.52 -6.05
N ALA A 360 4.90 -11.22 -5.98
CA ALA A 360 4.15 -10.19 -6.69
C ALA A 360 4.30 -10.29 -8.22
N THR A 361 5.49 -10.62 -8.71
CA THR A 361 5.76 -10.78 -10.14
C THR A 361 5.09 -12.04 -10.69
N ALA A 362 5.14 -13.16 -9.96
CA ALA A 362 4.46 -14.40 -10.37
C ALA A 362 2.94 -14.21 -10.50
N ARG A 363 2.32 -13.57 -9.51
CA ARG A 363 0.89 -13.19 -9.56
C ARG A 363 0.60 -12.21 -10.69
N GLY A 364 1.47 -11.22 -10.90
CA GLY A 364 1.38 -10.29 -12.02
C GLY A 364 1.44 -10.99 -13.38
N ALA A 365 2.28 -12.03 -13.49
CA ALA A 365 2.42 -12.83 -14.70
C ALA A 365 1.14 -13.62 -14.99
N ILE A 366 0.58 -14.32 -14.00
CA ILE A 366 -0.71 -15.04 -14.13
C ILE A 366 -1.83 -14.09 -14.53
N ALA A 367 -1.94 -12.94 -13.85
CA ALA A 367 -3.01 -11.98 -14.10
C ALA A 367 -2.91 -11.35 -15.50
N ARG A 368 -1.69 -11.08 -15.98
CA ARG A 368 -1.47 -10.47 -17.29
C ARG A 368 -1.55 -11.48 -18.44
N TYR A 369 -1.08 -12.70 -18.23
CA TYR A 369 -1.03 -13.76 -19.24
C TYR A 369 -1.71 -15.03 -18.72
N PRO A 370 -3.05 -15.09 -18.66
CA PRO A 370 -3.78 -16.22 -18.09
C PRO A 370 -3.56 -17.55 -18.82
N SER A 371 -3.12 -17.51 -20.08
CA SER A 371 -2.81 -18.70 -20.89
C SER A 371 -1.33 -19.09 -20.87
N ALA A 372 -0.47 -18.30 -20.22
CA ALA A 372 0.95 -18.61 -20.12
C ALA A 372 1.20 -19.64 -19.00
N ARG A 373 2.21 -20.48 -19.21
CA ARG A 373 2.76 -21.32 -18.16
C ARG A 373 3.75 -20.49 -17.33
N VAL A 374 3.40 -20.23 -16.07
CA VAL A 374 4.27 -19.51 -15.13
C VAL A 374 4.95 -20.53 -14.21
N SER A 375 6.27 -20.45 -14.08
CA SER A 375 7.04 -21.30 -13.17
C SER A 375 7.99 -20.50 -12.28
N LEU A 376 8.27 -21.04 -11.10
CA LEU A 376 9.24 -20.56 -10.13
C LEU A 376 10.30 -21.63 -9.93
N VAL A 377 11.58 -21.25 -10.02
CA VAL A 377 12.70 -22.19 -9.88
C VAL A 377 13.02 -22.42 -8.40
N HIS A 378 12.72 -23.62 -7.90
CA HIS A 378 12.98 -24.04 -6.53
C HIS A 378 14.44 -23.81 -6.14
N GLY A 379 14.64 -23.19 -4.98
CA GLY A 379 15.97 -22.91 -4.44
C GLY A 379 16.78 -21.83 -5.17
N ALA A 380 16.29 -21.31 -6.31
CA ALA A 380 16.85 -20.13 -6.98
C ALA A 380 16.05 -18.85 -6.64
N HIS A 381 15.46 -18.83 -5.45
CA HIS A 381 14.90 -17.64 -4.83
C HIS A 381 15.09 -17.70 -3.31
N GLY A 382 14.95 -16.56 -2.64
CA GLY A 382 15.17 -16.45 -1.20
C GLY A 382 14.63 -15.16 -0.60
N THR A 383 14.63 -15.08 0.73
CA THR A 383 14.18 -13.92 1.50
C THR A 383 14.88 -13.92 2.87
N TYR A 384 14.47 -13.05 3.78
CA TYR A 384 14.94 -12.99 5.17
C TYR A 384 14.04 -13.77 6.13
N ASP A 385 14.55 -14.04 7.32
CA ASP A 385 13.77 -14.64 8.41
C ASP A 385 12.57 -13.76 8.77
N ASP A 386 11.41 -14.38 9.03
CA ASP A 386 10.25 -13.71 9.60
C ASP A 386 10.30 -13.83 11.12
N GLU A 387 11.13 -12.99 11.74
CA GLU A 387 11.35 -12.96 13.19
C GLU A 387 10.05 -12.84 13.99
N LYS A 388 9.03 -12.15 13.44
CA LYS A 388 7.76 -11.93 14.13
C LYS A 388 6.96 -13.21 14.33
N ASN A 389 7.08 -14.12 13.38
CA ASN A 389 6.36 -15.39 13.38
C ASN A 389 7.29 -16.57 13.70
N GLY A 390 8.57 -16.30 13.99
CA GLY A 390 9.58 -17.30 14.33
C GLY A 390 9.89 -18.25 13.17
N ARG A 391 9.79 -17.79 11.92
CA ARG A 391 10.01 -18.61 10.73
C ARG A 391 11.34 -18.27 10.07
N SER A 392 12.08 -19.28 9.64
CA SER A 392 13.31 -19.09 8.87
C SER A 392 13.01 -18.61 7.44
N ALA A 393 14.01 -18.00 6.79
CA ALA A 393 13.98 -17.63 5.38
C ALA A 393 13.64 -18.80 4.45
N GLU A 394 14.08 -20.01 4.81
CA GLU A 394 13.77 -21.24 4.09
C GLU A 394 12.29 -21.59 4.24
N GLU A 395 11.75 -21.58 5.47
CA GLU A 395 10.34 -21.84 5.73
C GLU A 395 9.41 -20.80 5.09
N VAL A 396 9.84 -19.53 4.99
CA VAL A 396 9.11 -18.48 4.26
C VAL A 396 9.15 -18.79 2.77
N SER A 397 10.33 -19.07 2.20
CA SER A 397 10.48 -19.36 0.77
C SER A 397 9.66 -20.58 0.33
N GLU A 398 9.69 -21.67 1.11
CA GLU A 398 8.87 -22.86 0.84
C GLU A 398 7.37 -22.58 0.95
N GLN A 399 6.95 -21.69 1.86
CA GLN A 399 5.55 -21.28 1.92
C GLN A 399 5.14 -20.51 0.68
N ILE A 400 6.01 -19.64 0.18
CA ILE A 400 5.74 -18.91 -1.06
C ILE A 400 5.63 -19.88 -2.23
N GLU A 401 6.48 -20.91 -2.31
CA GLU A 401 6.34 -21.96 -3.33
C GLU A 401 5.00 -22.68 -3.22
N ARG A 402 4.56 -23.03 -1.99
CA ARG A 402 3.23 -23.64 -1.78
C ARG A 402 2.10 -22.72 -2.19
N ASP A 403 2.12 -21.46 -1.74
CA ASP A 403 1.08 -20.47 -2.06
C ASP A 403 0.97 -20.24 -3.57
N LEU A 404 2.12 -20.09 -4.25
CA LEU A 404 2.16 -19.89 -5.71
C LEU A 404 1.76 -21.15 -6.47
N ARG A 405 2.14 -22.35 -5.98
CA ARG A 405 1.67 -23.62 -6.53
C ARG A 405 0.15 -23.74 -6.47
N ASP A 406 -0.43 -23.36 -5.34
CA ASP A 406 -1.87 -23.32 -5.15
C ASP A 406 -2.55 -22.25 -6.03
N GLU A 407 -1.79 -21.32 -6.61
CA GLU A 407 -2.25 -20.30 -7.55
C GLU A 407 -1.97 -20.68 -9.02
N GLY A 408 -1.45 -21.88 -9.28
CA GLY A 408 -1.18 -22.39 -10.63
C GLY A 408 0.23 -22.13 -11.15
N VAL A 409 1.14 -21.60 -10.33
CA VAL A 409 2.57 -21.51 -10.68
C VAL A 409 3.22 -22.88 -10.53
N LEU A 410 3.99 -23.29 -11.52
CA LEU A 410 4.72 -24.55 -11.47
C LEU A 410 6.05 -24.38 -10.74
N ILE A 411 6.39 -25.32 -9.87
CA ILE A 411 7.69 -25.31 -9.18
C ILE A 411 8.65 -26.19 -9.97
N GLU A 412 9.68 -25.57 -10.54
CA GLU A 412 10.70 -26.25 -11.35
C GLU A 412 11.96 -26.47 -10.53
N TYR A 413 12.55 -27.66 -10.64
CA TYR A 413 13.77 -28.04 -9.93
C TYR A 413 14.98 -27.88 -10.84
N ILE A 414 16.17 -27.67 -10.25
CA ILE A 414 17.38 -27.32 -10.99
C ILE A 414 18.03 -28.49 -11.73
N ASN A 415 17.59 -29.73 -11.44
CA ASN A 415 18.16 -31.01 -11.89
C ASN A 415 18.67 -31.05 -13.33
#